data_AF-A0A963ABU2-F1
#
_entry.id   AF-A0A963ABU2-F1
#
_cell.length_a   1.000
_cell.length_b   1.000
_cell.length_c   1.000
_cell.angle_alpha   90.00
_cell.angle_beta   90.00
_cell.angle_gamma   90.00
#
_symmetry.space_group_name_H-M   'P 1'
#
loop_
_entity.id
_entity.type
_entity.pdbx_description
1 polymer ?
#
loop_
_entity_poly.entity_id
_entity_poly.type
_entity_poly.pdbx_seq_one_letter_code
_entity_poly.pdbx_strand_id
1 'polypeptide(L)'
;MSSNSESGRFQSWMERNVFALFVGLAIALSVGGIVEIVPLFYLKSTMEHNQYPELVWQRQQGQTLADHKPGDGMRPFSALELAGRDVYQREGCYLCHSQMIRPFRDEKERYGHYSLASESMYDHPFQWGSKRTGPDIARLGGKYSDDWHRKHLRAPRSVVPESVMPNYPWLKDNLVDGAQIQANMTGLQMIGVPYTDADIAEAPGLVRGKTEEDAMVAYLQVLGTMAKLDEDKVYRE
;
A
#
# COMPACT_ATOMS: atom_id res chain seq x y z
N MET A 1 26.00 -20.81 54.06
CA MET A 1 26.95 -19.85 53.46
C MET A 1 26.44 -19.53 52.07
N SER A 2 25.65 -18.47 51.94
CA SER A 2 24.93 -18.13 50.72
C SER A 2 25.82 -17.24 49.85
N SER A 3 26.14 -17.71 48.64
CA SER A 3 26.88 -16.97 47.62
C SER A 3 26.05 -15.79 47.07
N ASN A 4 26.32 -14.60 47.56
CA ASN A 4 25.99 -13.31 46.94
C ASN A 4 27.30 -12.49 47.03
N SER A 5 27.90 -11.90 46.00
CA SER A 5 27.38 -10.69 45.36
C SER A 5 28.25 -10.24 44.14
N GLU A 6 28.23 -10.93 43.01
CA GLU A 6 28.75 -10.32 41.77
C GLU A 6 27.69 -9.49 41.05
N SER A 7 26.41 -9.91 41.10
CA SER A 7 25.29 -9.20 40.47
C SER A 7 25.07 -7.79 41.01
N GLY A 8 25.18 -7.60 42.34
CA GLY A 8 25.01 -6.29 42.98
C GLY A 8 26.10 -5.27 42.61
N ARG A 9 27.30 -5.73 42.20
CA ARG A 9 28.41 -4.83 41.83
C ARG A 9 28.23 -4.28 40.41
N PHE A 10 27.79 -5.13 39.47
CA PHE A 10 27.53 -4.72 38.09
C PHE A 10 26.29 -3.83 37.97
N GLN A 11 25.19 -4.22 38.63
CA GLN A 11 23.97 -3.43 38.66
C GLN A 11 24.22 -2.02 39.24
N SER A 12 24.83 -1.95 40.43
CA SER A 12 25.14 -0.67 41.09
C SER A 12 26.10 0.22 40.27
N TRP A 13 27.03 -0.39 39.53
CA TRP A 13 27.91 0.34 38.62
C TRP A 13 27.15 0.93 37.42
N MET A 14 26.26 0.14 36.81
CA MET A 14 25.45 0.57 35.66
C MET A 14 24.46 1.69 36.06
N GLU A 15 23.81 1.56 37.21
CA GLU A 15 22.86 2.56 37.73
C GLU A 15 23.53 3.91 38.04
N ARG A 16 24.82 3.91 38.37
CA ARG A 16 25.60 5.13 38.67
C ARG A 16 26.27 5.74 37.44
N ASN A 17 26.32 5.03 36.32
CA ASN A 17 27.01 5.46 35.12
C ASN A 17 25.99 5.70 33.99
N VAL A 18 25.64 6.98 33.79
CA VAL A 18 24.63 7.41 32.80
C VAL A 18 24.95 6.90 31.40
N PHE A 19 26.22 6.87 31.00
CA PHE A 19 26.62 6.37 29.68
C PHE A 19 26.42 4.86 29.55
N ALA A 20 26.81 4.09 30.57
CA ALA A 20 26.60 2.64 30.57
C ALA A 20 25.11 2.27 30.53
N LEU A 21 24.27 2.99 31.28
CA LEU A 21 22.82 2.80 31.27
C LEU A 21 22.21 3.17 29.91
N PHE A 22 22.63 4.28 29.30
CA PHE A 22 22.18 4.69 27.96
C PHE A 22 22.53 3.63 26.91
N VAL A 23 23.76 3.14 26.89
CA VAL A 23 24.19 2.10 25.94
C VAL A 23 23.43 0.79 26.18
N GLY A 24 23.26 0.38 27.44
CA GLY A 24 22.49 -0.81 27.79
C GLY A 24 21.05 -0.75 27.30
N LEU A 25 20.38 0.39 27.50
CA LEU A 25 19.02 0.63 27.01
C LEU A 25 18.94 0.65 25.48
N ALA A 26 19.88 1.33 24.82
CA ALA A 26 19.93 1.38 23.36
C ALA A 26 20.10 -0.02 22.74
N ILE A 27 20.95 -0.86 23.33
CA ILE A 27 21.09 -2.25 22.90
C ILE A 27 19.78 -3.00 23.13
N ALA A 28 19.20 -2.95 24.34
CA ALA A 28 17.98 -3.69 24.68
C ALA A 28 16.80 -3.33 23.75
N LEU A 29 16.60 -2.04 23.45
CA LEU A 29 15.53 -1.58 22.57
C LEU A 29 15.77 -1.91 21.10
N SER A 30 17.04 -1.99 20.65
CA SER A 30 17.34 -2.26 19.24
C SER A 30 17.17 -3.74 18.85
N VAL A 31 17.25 -4.68 19.79
CA VAL A 31 17.11 -6.12 19.50
C VAL A 31 15.78 -6.43 18.80
N GLY A 32 14.65 -5.90 19.28
CA GLY A 32 13.34 -6.15 18.69
C GLY A 32 13.27 -5.66 17.23
N GLY A 33 13.69 -4.42 16.98
CA GLY A 33 13.72 -3.86 15.63
C GLY A 33 14.65 -4.64 14.69
N ILE A 34 15.83 -5.06 15.16
CA ILE A 34 16.76 -5.85 14.36
C ILE A 34 16.16 -7.20 14.00
N VAL A 35 15.56 -7.91 14.96
CA VAL A 35 15.02 -9.27 14.74
C VAL A 35 13.77 -9.26 13.86
N GLU A 36 12.92 -8.25 13.95
CA GLU A 36 11.66 -8.20 13.20
C GLU A 36 11.81 -7.54 11.82
N ILE A 37 12.60 -6.46 11.69
CA ILE A 37 12.65 -5.66 10.46
C ILE A 37 13.75 -6.13 9.52
N VAL A 38 14.97 -6.36 10.03
CA VAL A 38 16.13 -6.64 9.17
C VAL A 38 15.94 -7.90 8.33
N PRO A 39 15.43 -9.04 8.85
CA PRO A 39 15.21 -10.22 8.03
C PRO A 39 14.24 -10.01 6.87
N LEU A 40 13.26 -9.10 6.98
CA LEU A 40 12.28 -8.86 5.92
C LEU A 40 12.92 -8.35 4.62
N PHE A 41 14.10 -7.69 4.70
CA PHE A 41 14.86 -7.24 3.53
C PHE A 41 15.57 -8.37 2.79
N TYR A 42 15.81 -9.52 3.43
CA TYR A 42 16.66 -10.59 2.89
C TYR A 42 15.91 -11.91 2.68
N LEU A 43 14.84 -12.15 3.45
CA LEU A 43 14.05 -13.37 3.35
C LEU A 43 13.19 -13.33 2.08
N LYS A 44 13.53 -14.17 1.11
CA LYS A 44 12.78 -14.27 -0.15
C LYS A 44 11.34 -14.77 0.04
N SER A 45 11.05 -15.49 1.13
CA SER A 45 9.72 -16.01 1.44
C SER A 45 8.71 -14.94 1.85
N THR A 46 9.13 -13.69 2.10
CA THR A 46 8.21 -12.59 2.45
C THR A 46 7.41 -12.10 1.26
N MET A 47 7.90 -12.34 0.04
CA MET A 47 7.30 -11.87 -1.20
C MET A 47 7.01 -13.06 -2.12
N GLU A 48 5.72 -13.33 -2.34
CA GLU A 48 5.24 -14.49 -3.08
C GLU A 48 5.75 -14.52 -4.53
N HIS A 49 6.00 -13.37 -5.15
CA HIS A 49 6.54 -13.32 -6.52
C HIS A 49 7.93 -13.96 -6.67
N ASN A 50 8.68 -14.17 -5.59
CA ASN A 50 9.93 -14.93 -5.63
C ASN A 50 9.70 -16.42 -5.95
N GLN A 51 8.54 -16.96 -5.57
CA GLN A 51 8.11 -18.33 -5.89
C GLN A 51 7.18 -18.35 -7.11
N TYR A 52 6.39 -17.28 -7.30
CA TYR A 52 5.38 -17.13 -8.36
C TYR A 52 5.65 -15.88 -9.22
N PRO A 53 6.63 -15.90 -10.14
CA PRO A 53 7.02 -14.73 -10.91
C PRO A 53 5.90 -14.14 -11.78
N GLU A 54 4.86 -14.92 -12.09
CA GLU A 54 3.67 -14.47 -12.81
C GLU A 54 2.87 -13.40 -12.06
N LEU A 55 3.10 -13.23 -10.75
CA LEU A 55 2.48 -12.18 -9.97
C LEU A 55 3.01 -10.79 -10.31
N VAL A 56 4.14 -10.66 -11.02
CA VAL A 56 4.73 -9.37 -11.41
C VAL A 56 4.71 -9.23 -12.92
N TRP A 57 4.31 -8.05 -13.38
CA TRP A 57 4.26 -7.76 -14.80
C TRP A 57 5.66 -7.67 -15.40
N GLN A 58 5.96 -8.58 -16.34
CA GLN A 58 7.23 -8.61 -17.07
C GLN A 58 7.18 -7.67 -18.28
N ARG A 59 7.33 -6.36 -18.01
CA ARG A 59 7.29 -5.32 -19.04
C ARG A 59 8.35 -5.57 -20.12
N GLN A 60 7.90 -5.69 -21.37
CA GLN A 60 8.78 -5.86 -22.53
C GLN A 60 9.34 -4.51 -23.01
N GLN A 61 10.47 -4.55 -23.71
CA GLN A 61 11.09 -3.35 -24.26
C GLN A 61 10.13 -2.63 -25.23
N GLY A 62 9.93 -1.34 -25.02
CA GLY A 62 9.01 -0.51 -25.82
C GLY A 62 7.57 -0.48 -25.34
N GLN A 63 7.18 -1.31 -24.36
CA GLN A 63 5.86 -1.20 -23.73
C GLN A 63 5.81 0.00 -22.78
N THR A 64 4.62 0.57 -22.65
CA THR A 64 4.23 1.64 -21.72
C THR A 64 3.32 1.10 -20.62
N LEU A 65 3.12 1.85 -19.53
CA LEU A 65 2.15 1.45 -18.49
C LEU A 65 0.73 1.26 -19.03
N ALA A 66 0.38 1.86 -20.17
CA ALA A 66 -0.92 1.72 -20.81
C ALA A 66 -1.12 0.36 -21.51
N ASP A 67 -0.04 -0.39 -21.78
CA ASP A 67 -0.11 -1.71 -22.42
C ASP A 67 -0.48 -2.83 -21.44
N HIS A 68 -0.39 -2.56 -20.15
CA HIS A 68 -0.79 -3.48 -19.09
C HIS A 68 -2.30 -3.71 -19.07
N LYS A 69 -2.70 -4.96 -18.89
CA LYS A 69 -4.10 -5.35 -18.73
C LYS A 69 -4.35 -6.00 -17.36
N PRO A 70 -5.58 -5.91 -16.83
CA PRO A 70 -5.96 -6.65 -15.63
C PRO A 70 -5.59 -8.13 -15.73
N GLY A 71 -4.84 -8.61 -14.75
CA GLY A 71 -4.35 -9.99 -14.70
C GLY A 71 -2.93 -10.22 -15.20
N ASP A 72 -2.29 -9.26 -15.87
CA ASP A 72 -0.93 -9.39 -16.42
C ASP A 72 0.19 -9.40 -15.35
N GLY A 73 -0.16 -9.08 -14.10
CA GLY A 73 0.77 -9.01 -12.96
C GLY A 73 0.86 -7.61 -12.36
N MET A 74 1.50 -7.52 -11.19
CA MET A 74 1.74 -6.27 -10.48
C MET A 74 2.65 -5.35 -11.29
N ARG A 75 2.22 -4.09 -11.42
CA ARG A 75 3.00 -3.00 -12.04
C ARG A 75 2.95 -1.75 -11.16
N PRO A 76 3.88 -0.80 -11.32
CA PRO A 76 3.71 0.53 -10.76
C PRO A 76 2.37 1.15 -11.18
N PHE A 77 1.82 2.01 -10.33
CA PHE A 77 0.62 2.77 -10.66
C PHE A 77 0.85 3.64 -11.90
N SER A 78 -0.18 3.82 -12.72
CA SER A 78 -0.14 4.85 -13.75
C SER A 78 -0.14 6.24 -13.10
N ALA A 79 0.25 7.29 -13.84
CA ALA A 79 0.30 8.65 -13.29
C ALA A 79 -1.04 9.08 -12.64
N LEU A 80 -2.17 8.72 -13.27
CA LEU A 80 -3.51 9.05 -12.75
C LEU A 80 -3.90 8.19 -11.54
N GLU A 81 -3.54 6.90 -11.53
CA GLU A 81 -3.75 6.02 -10.37
C GLU A 81 -2.90 6.46 -9.17
N LEU A 82 -1.65 6.87 -9.40
CA LEU A 82 -0.77 7.38 -8.35
C LEU A 82 -1.34 8.67 -7.75
N ALA A 83 -1.81 9.60 -8.60
CA ALA A 83 -2.52 10.78 -8.14
C ALA A 83 -3.74 10.42 -7.27
N GLY A 84 -4.51 9.42 -7.69
CA GLY A 84 -5.67 8.93 -6.92
C GLY A 84 -5.29 8.35 -5.58
N ARG A 85 -4.18 7.60 -5.52
CA ARG A 85 -3.61 7.05 -4.28
C ARG A 85 -3.12 8.15 -3.34
N ASP A 86 -2.53 9.21 -3.87
CA ASP A 86 -2.07 10.36 -3.08
C ASP A 86 -3.27 11.13 -2.50
N VAL A 87 -4.34 11.31 -3.30
CA VAL A 87 -5.62 11.86 -2.81
C VAL A 87 -6.24 10.94 -1.75
N TYR A 88 -6.26 9.62 -1.96
CA TYR A 88 -6.77 8.63 -0.99
C TYR A 88 -6.09 8.76 0.38
N GLN A 89 -4.77 8.96 0.37
CA GLN A 89 -4.00 9.20 1.58
C GLN A 89 -4.32 10.57 2.19
N ARG A 90 -4.34 11.64 1.39
CA ARG A 90 -4.64 13.00 1.86
C ARG A 90 -6.02 13.11 2.51
N GLU A 91 -7.02 12.45 1.94
CA GLU A 91 -8.41 12.45 2.44
C GLU A 91 -8.62 11.50 3.63
N GLY A 92 -7.59 10.76 4.04
CA GLY A 92 -7.63 9.89 5.22
C GLY A 92 -8.51 8.66 5.05
N CYS A 93 -8.75 8.19 3.82
CA CYS A 93 -9.64 7.07 3.55
C CYS A 93 -9.20 5.78 4.29
N TYR A 94 -7.89 5.60 4.49
CA TYR A 94 -7.29 4.50 5.25
C TYR A 94 -7.73 4.43 6.73
N LEU A 95 -8.28 5.52 7.28
CA LEU A 95 -8.84 5.53 8.64
C LEU A 95 -10.15 4.74 8.76
N CYS A 96 -10.84 4.52 7.63
CA CYS A 96 -12.12 3.84 7.56
C CYS A 96 -12.10 2.57 6.72
N HIS A 97 -11.25 2.52 5.69
CA HIS A 97 -11.16 1.42 4.74
C HIS A 97 -9.80 0.74 4.82
N SER A 98 -9.81 -0.58 4.94
CA SER A 98 -8.59 -1.37 4.82
C SER A 98 -8.36 -1.84 3.39
N GLN A 99 -7.10 -2.06 3.06
CA GLN A 99 -6.68 -2.75 1.84
C GLN A 99 -5.83 -3.98 2.18
N MET A 100 -6.40 -4.87 3.00
CA MET A 100 -5.75 -6.14 3.36
C MET A 100 -6.80 -7.16 3.76
N ILE A 101 -7.07 -8.10 2.85
CA ILE A 101 -8.00 -9.20 3.10
C ILE A 101 -7.25 -10.32 3.81
N ARG A 102 -7.76 -10.74 4.97
CA ARG A 102 -7.16 -11.80 5.79
C ARG A 102 -7.51 -13.18 5.23
N PRO A 103 -6.68 -14.22 5.46
CA PRO A 103 -6.88 -15.57 4.93
C PRO A 103 -7.94 -16.36 5.72
N PHE A 104 -9.11 -15.77 5.92
CA PHE A 104 -10.27 -16.43 6.52
C PHE A 104 -11.36 -16.61 5.48
N ARG A 105 -12.13 -17.69 5.63
CA ARG A 105 -13.22 -18.02 4.70
C ARG A 105 -14.27 -16.89 4.58
N ASP A 106 -14.72 -16.32 5.71
CA ASP A 106 -15.71 -15.22 5.70
C ASP A 106 -15.19 -13.97 5.00
N GLU A 107 -13.89 -13.65 5.15
CA GLU A 107 -13.29 -12.55 4.40
C GLU A 107 -13.17 -12.85 2.92
N LYS A 108 -12.82 -14.10 2.56
CA LYS A 108 -12.76 -14.52 1.16
C LYS A 108 -14.13 -14.38 0.49
N GLU A 109 -15.19 -14.88 1.12
CA GLU A 109 -16.56 -14.80 0.58
C GLU A 109 -17.04 -13.35 0.44
N ARG A 110 -16.65 -12.46 1.35
CA ARG A 110 -17.06 -11.04 1.32
C ARG A 110 -16.28 -10.19 0.33
N TYR A 111 -14.96 -10.34 0.30
CA TYR A 111 -14.07 -9.41 -0.39
C TYR A 111 -13.35 -10.03 -1.58
N GLY A 112 -13.15 -11.35 -1.61
CA GLY A 112 -12.39 -12.06 -2.63
C GLY A 112 -11.10 -12.66 -2.08
N HIS A 113 -10.20 -13.11 -2.96
CA HIS A 113 -8.94 -13.74 -2.56
C HIS A 113 -8.16 -12.89 -1.54
N TYR A 114 -7.57 -13.55 -0.53
CA TYR A 114 -6.76 -12.90 0.50
C TYR A 114 -5.61 -12.10 -0.12
N SER A 115 -5.17 -11.04 0.57
CA SER A 115 -4.11 -10.18 0.04
C SER A 115 -2.75 -10.88 0.13
N LEU A 116 -1.96 -10.73 -0.93
CA LEU A 116 -0.57 -11.18 -1.00
C LEU A 116 0.37 -10.01 -0.68
N ALA A 117 1.53 -10.28 -0.08
CA ALA A 117 2.53 -9.24 0.18
C ALA A 117 3.01 -8.57 -1.12
N SER A 118 3.08 -9.36 -2.20
CA SER A 118 3.45 -8.91 -3.54
C SER A 118 2.53 -7.81 -4.09
N GLU A 119 1.27 -7.74 -3.64
CA GLU A 119 0.32 -6.74 -4.13
C GLU A 119 0.58 -5.33 -3.59
N SER A 120 1.32 -5.22 -2.48
CA SER A 120 1.71 -3.94 -1.89
C SER A 120 3.19 -3.61 -2.12
N MET A 121 3.88 -4.31 -3.03
CA MET A 121 5.32 -4.13 -3.23
C MET A 121 5.72 -2.72 -3.72
N TYR A 122 4.79 -2.02 -4.38
CA TYR A 122 4.99 -0.65 -4.87
C TYR A 122 4.25 0.40 -4.02
N ASP A 123 3.64 -0.01 -2.90
CA ASP A 123 2.92 0.90 -2.02
C ASP A 123 3.89 1.57 -1.05
N HIS A 124 4.30 2.80 -1.37
CA HIS A 124 5.06 3.67 -0.46
C HIS A 124 4.23 4.89 -0.05
N PRO A 125 3.73 4.96 1.21
CA PRO A 125 3.63 3.89 2.21
C PRO A 125 2.50 2.86 1.92
N PHE A 126 2.58 1.70 2.57
CA PHE A 126 1.54 0.65 2.47
C PHE A 126 0.16 1.17 2.87
N GLN A 127 -0.91 0.67 2.24
CA GLN A 127 -2.31 1.09 2.50
C GLN A 127 -3.13 0.06 3.29
N TRP A 128 -2.47 -0.89 3.95
CA TRP A 128 -3.18 -1.85 4.82
C TRP A 128 -3.85 -1.07 5.95
N GLY A 129 -5.13 -1.34 6.15
CA GLY A 129 -5.91 -0.63 7.17
C GLY A 129 -5.74 -1.25 8.55
N SER A 130 -5.87 -0.43 9.58
CA SER A 130 -5.93 -0.85 10.98
C SER A 130 -7.37 -0.88 11.51
N LYS A 131 -8.34 -0.36 10.74
CA LYS A 131 -9.75 -0.27 11.11
C LYS A 131 -10.65 -0.46 9.88
N ARG A 132 -11.88 -0.93 10.11
CA ARG A 132 -12.96 -1.07 9.12
C ARG A 132 -14.23 -0.39 9.63
N THR A 133 -14.33 0.92 9.44
CA THR A 133 -15.61 1.64 9.58
C THR A 133 -16.44 1.44 8.33
N GLY A 134 -15.78 1.50 7.16
CA GLY A 134 -16.31 1.03 5.89
C GLY A 134 -15.73 -0.35 5.52
N PRO A 135 -16.18 -0.94 4.42
CA PRO A 135 -15.70 -2.24 3.96
C PRO A 135 -14.22 -2.21 3.53
N ASP A 136 -13.57 -3.38 3.50
CA ASP A 136 -12.27 -3.54 2.84
C ASP A 136 -12.40 -3.28 1.32
N ILE A 137 -11.40 -2.62 0.74
CA ILE A 137 -11.40 -2.21 -0.67
C ILE A 137 -10.23 -2.81 -1.48
N ALA A 138 -9.46 -3.75 -0.94
CA ALA A 138 -8.30 -4.34 -1.62
C ALA A 138 -8.65 -4.99 -2.98
N ARG A 139 -9.91 -5.38 -3.17
CA ARG A 139 -10.46 -6.03 -4.37
C ARG A 139 -11.67 -5.25 -4.90
N LEU A 140 -11.60 -3.93 -4.89
CA LEU A 140 -12.73 -3.08 -5.32
C LEU A 140 -12.83 -2.97 -6.84
N GLY A 141 -11.71 -3.11 -7.55
CA GLY A 141 -11.66 -2.88 -8.99
C GLY A 141 -12.66 -3.73 -9.78
N GLY A 142 -13.43 -3.07 -10.64
CA GLY A 142 -14.47 -3.67 -11.46
C GLY A 142 -15.77 -4.06 -10.74
N LYS A 143 -15.87 -3.91 -9.41
CA LYS A 143 -17.12 -4.25 -8.67
C LYS A 143 -18.22 -3.18 -8.83
N TYR A 144 -17.82 -1.93 -9.03
CA TYR A 144 -18.74 -0.81 -9.23
C TYR A 144 -18.32 -0.01 -10.46
N SER A 145 -19.29 0.67 -11.09
CA SER A 145 -19.00 1.56 -12.21
C SER A 145 -18.34 2.85 -11.74
N ASP A 146 -17.62 3.51 -12.65
CA ASP A 146 -17.04 4.83 -12.39
C ASP A 146 -18.10 5.84 -11.95
N ASP A 147 -19.28 5.83 -12.59
CA ASP A 147 -20.40 6.70 -12.21
C ASP A 147 -20.91 6.42 -10.79
N TRP A 148 -20.94 5.15 -10.38
CA TRP A 148 -21.27 4.79 -9.00
C TRP A 148 -20.23 5.35 -8.03
N HIS A 149 -18.93 5.21 -8.33
CA HIS A 149 -17.87 5.77 -7.49
C HIS A 149 -17.99 7.28 -7.36
N ARG A 150 -18.26 8.01 -8.45
CA ARG A 150 -18.43 9.47 -8.43
C ARG A 150 -19.63 9.89 -7.58
N LYS A 151 -20.78 9.24 -7.76
CA LYS A 151 -21.98 9.51 -6.94
C LYS A 151 -21.73 9.20 -5.47
N HIS A 152 -21.13 8.04 -5.19
CA HIS A 152 -20.80 7.62 -3.83
C HIS A 152 -19.80 8.58 -3.17
N LEU A 153 -18.70 8.96 -3.82
CA LEU A 153 -17.72 9.90 -3.25
C LEU A 153 -18.33 11.28 -2.97
N ARG A 154 -19.14 11.81 -3.89
CA ARG A 154 -19.79 13.13 -3.72
C ARG A 154 -20.81 13.12 -2.60
N ALA A 155 -21.63 12.06 -2.52
CA ALA A 155 -22.69 11.93 -1.54
C ALA A 155 -22.99 10.45 -1.25
N PRO A 156 -22.26 9.80 -0.32
CA PRO A 156 -22.43 8.37 -0.05
C PRO A 156 -23.87 8.00 0.30
N ARG A 157 -24.54 8.86 1.09
CA ARG A 157 -25.94 8.67 1.51
C ARG A 157 -26.97 8.76 0.38
N SER A 158 -26.58 9.22 -0.81
CA SER A 158 -27.47 9.22 -1.98
C SER A 158 -27.61 7.85 -2.64
N VAL A 159 -26.63 6.96 -2.43
CA VAL A 159 -26.60 5.60 -3.01
C VAL A 159 -26.61 4.51 -1.93
N VAL A 160 -26.16 4.83 -0.72
CA VAL A 160 -26.21 3.96 0.48
C VAL A 160 -26.73 4.80 1.65
N PRO A 161 -28.07 4.86 1.88
CA PRO A 161 -28.70 5.77 2.84
C PRO A 161 -28.10 5.74 4.26
N GLU A 162 -27.69 4.56 4.72
CA GLU A 162 -27.10 4.29 6.03
C GLU A 162 -25.59 4.55 6.11
N SER A 163 -24.96 5.00 5.02
CA SER A 163 -23.51 5.22 4.99
C SER A 163 -23.09 6.27 6.01
N VAL A 164 -22.01 5.97 6.75
CA VAL A 164 -21.34 6.91 7.66
C VAL A 164 -20.15 7.60 7.00
N MET A 165 -19.85 7.30 5.74
CA MET A 165 -18.74 7.89 5.00
C MET A 165 -18.99 9.41 4.78
N PRO A 166 -17.98 10.28 4.94
CA PRO A 166 -18.09 11.71 4.63
C PRO A 166 -18.37 11.99 3.14
N ASN A 167 -18.84 13.20 2.83
CA ASN A 167 -18.96 13.67 1.46
C ASN A 167 -17.63 14.26 0.97
N TYR A 168 -17.22 13.95 -0.25
CA TYR A 168 -16.02 14.49 -0.90
C TYR A 168 -16.34 15.23 -2.22
N PRO A 169 -17.27 16.21 -2.23
CA PRO A 169 -17.75 16.84 -3.46
C PRO A 169 -16.70 17.70 -4.16
N TRP A 170 -15.67 18.17 -3.44
CA TRP A 170 -14.60 19.02 -3.98
C TRP A 170 -13.70 18.29 -4.98
N LEU A 171 -13.61 16.96 -4.90
CA LEU A 171 -12.75 16.16 -5.78
C LEU A 171 -13.08 16.35 -7.27
N LYS A 172 -14.34 16.66 -7.59
CA LYS A 172 -14.80 16.89 -8.96
C LYS A 172 -14.31 18.23 -9.55
N ASP A 173 -13.94 19.17 -8.68
CA ASP A 173 -13.58 20.54 -9.06
C ASP A 173 -12.06 20.77 -8.99
N ASN A 174 -11.37 20.09 -8.07
CA ASN A 174 -9.92 20.14 -7.95
C ASN A 174 -9.24 19.40 -9.09
N LEU A 175 -8.20 20.00 -9.67
CA LEU A 175 -7.39 19.39 -10.72
C LEU A 175 -6.15 18.71 -10.15
N VAL A 176 -5.71 17.64 -10.82
CA VAL A 176 -4.44 16.97 -10.51
C VAL A 176 -3.26 17.86 -10.94
N ASP A 177 -2.30 18.05 -10.02
CA ASP A 177 -1.04 18.73 -10.32
C ASP A 177 -0.04 17.78 -10.99
N GLY A 178 0.11 17.93 -12.30
CA GLY A 178 1.03 17.09 -13.09
C GLY A 178 2.50 17.26 -12.72
N ALA A 179 2.94 18.43 -12.24
CA ALA A 179 4.31 18.63 -11.81
C ALA A 179 4.59 17.86 -10.50
N GLN A 180 3.63 17.88 -9.57
CA GLN A 180 3.70 17.09 -8.34
C GLN A 180 3.75 15.58 -8.63
N ILE A 181 2.92 15.08 -9.56
CA ILE A 181 2.93 13.65 -9.92
C ILE A 181 4.25 13.24 -10.56
N GLN A 182 4.81 14.07 -11.43
CA GLN A 182 6.13 13.81 -11.99
C GLN A 182 7.20 13.73 -10.89
N ALA A 183 7.20 14.65 -9.93
CA ALA A 183 8.12 14.61 -8.80
C ALA A 183 7.93 13.36 -7.92
N ASN A 184 6.69 12.96 -7.66
CA ASN A 184 6.37 11.75 -6.89
C ASN A 184 6.88 10.49 -7.60
N MET A 185 6.67 10.37 -8.91
CA MET A 185 7.17 9.22 -9.68
C MET A 185 8.70 9.15 -9.67
N THR A 186 9.40 10.29 -9.78
CA THR A 186 10.87 10.33 -9.62
C THR A 186 11.29 9.88 -8.23
N GLY A 187 10.60 10.33 -7.17
CA GLY A 187 10.83 9.87 -5.80
C GLY A 187 10.67 8.36 -5.63
N LEU A 188 9.60 7.80 -6.20
CA LEU A 188 9.34 6.37 -6.20
C LEU A 188 10.37 5.58 -7.00
N GLN A 189 10.83 6.11 -8.14
CA GLN A 189 11.91 5.52 -8.93
C GLN A 189 13.21 5.41 -8.11
N MET A 190 13.56 6.45 -7.35
CA MET A 190 14.76 6.46 -6.50
C MET A 190 14.75 5.39 -5.40
N ILE A 191 13.58 4.96 -4.93
CA ILE A 191 13.43 3.92 -3.89
C ILE A 191 13.15 2.52 -4.48
N GLY A 192 13.21 2.37 -5.80
CA GLY A 192 13.16 1.06 -6.47
C GLY A 192 11.85 0.70 -7.17
N VAL A 193 10.86 1.61 -7.23
CA VAL A 193 9.67 1.38 -8.07
C VAL A 193 10.08 1.48 -9.54
N PRO A 194 9.79 0.48 -10.40
CA PRO A 194 10.35 0.39 -11.75
C PRO A 194 9.64 1.30 -12.78
N TYR A 195 9.60 2.61 -12.50
CA TYR A 195 9.26 3.61 -13.51
C TYR A 195 10.42 3.81 -14.49
N THR A 196 10.09 3.96 -15.76
CA THR A 196 11.02 4.43 -16.78
C THR A 196 11.01 5.95 -16.85
N ASP A 197 12.10 6.55 -17.34
CA ASP A 197 12.18 8.01 -17.54
C ASP A 197 11.09 8.51 -18.51
N ALA A 198 10.67 7.66 -19.44
CA ALA A 198 9.55 7.94 -20.35
C ALA A 198 8.22 8.03 -19.59
N ASP A 199 7.94 7.11 -18.66
CA ASP A 199 6.71 7.16 -17.85
C ASP A 199 6.64 8.47 -17.04
N ILE A 200 7.79 8.88 -16.47
CA ILE A 200 7.92 10.11 -15.68
C ILE A 200 7.76 11.36 -16.55
N ALA A 201 8.38 11.37 -17.73
CA ALA A 201 8.30 12.50 -18.66
C ALA A 201 6.87 12.71 -19.20
N GLU A 202 6.13 11.63 -19.44
CA GLU A 202 4.76 11.69 -19.97
C GLU A 202 3.70 12.05 -18.90
N ALA A 203 3.99 11.77 -17.62
CA ALA A 203 3.03 11.90 -16.52
C ALA A 203 2.25 13.23 -16.47
N PRO A 204 2.86 14.42 -16.61
CA PRO A 204 2.12 15.69 -16.61
C PRO A 204 1.11 15.81 -17.76
N GLY A 205 1.39 15.16 -18.90
CA GLY A 205 0.48 15.10 -20.04
C GLY A 205 -0.72 14.21 -19.77
N LEU A 206 -0.49 13.04 -19.15
CA LEU A 206 -1.53 12.04 -18.87
C LEU A 206 -2.57 12.52 -17.84
N VAL A 207 -2.17 13.37 -16.90
CA VAL A 207 -3.07 13.89 -15.85
C VAL A 207 -3.62 15.29 -16.17
N ARG A 208 -3.25 15.88 -17.32
CA ARG A 208 -3.67 17.24 -17.68
C ARG A 208 -5.20 17.34 -17.77
N GLY A 209 -5.76 18.27 -16.99
CA GLY A 209 -7.20 18.53 -16.96
C GLY A 209 -8.02 17.41 -16.30
N LYS A 210 -7.37 16.41 -15.70
CA LYS A 210 -8.04 15.40 -14.88
C LYS A 210 -8.33 15.99 -13.50
N THR A 211 -9.50 15.64 -12.99
CA THR A 211 -9.91 16.02 -11.64
C THR A 211 -9.35 15.03 -10.62
N GLU A 212 -9.29 15.43 -9.35
CA GLU A 212 -8.94 14.52 -8.27
C GLU A 212 -9.95 13.36 -8.15
N GLU A 213 -11.20 13.59 -8.55
CA GLU A 213 -12.21 12.55 -8.64
C GLU A 213 -11.87 11.53 -9.74
N ASP A 214 -11.43 11.97 -10.91
CA ASP A 214 -10.96 11.06 -11.97
C ASP A 214 -9.79 10.21 -11.49
N ALA A 215 -8.85 10.84 -10.76
CA ALA A 215 -7.71 10.17 -10.18
C ALA A 215 -8.14 9.13 -9.13
N MET A 216 -9.02 9.51 -8.20
CA MET A 216 -9.56 8.62 -7.18
C MET A 216 -10.27 7.42 -7.81
N VAL A 217 -11.11 7.63 -8.81
CA VAL A 217 -11.79 6.54 -9.52
C VAL A 217 -10.78 5.62 -10.20
N ALA A 218 -9.76 6.17 -10.89
CA ALA A 218 -8.71 5.35 -11.50
C ALA A 218 -7.97 4.48 -10.48
N TYR A 219 -7.63 5.04 -9.31
CA TYR A 219 -7.00 4.29 -8.22
C TYR A 219 -7.92 3.18 -7.69
N LEU A 220 -9.18 3.49 -7.36
CA LEU A 220 -10.12 2.51 -6.83
C LEU A 220 -10.38 1.36 -7.82
N GLN A 221 -10.37 1.65 -9.13
CA GLN A 221 -10.58 0.65 -10.17
C GLN A 221 -9.40 -0.29 -10.39
N VAL A 222 -8.18 0.09 -9.99
CA VAL A 222 -7.01 -0.78 -10.13
C VAL A 222 -6.80 -1.72 -8.92
N LEU A 223 -7.48 -1.45 -7.79
CA LEU A 223 -7.33 -2.23 -6.57
C LEU A 223 -7.73 -3.70 -6.75
N GLY A 224 -6.72 -4.57 -6.69
CA GLY A 224 -6.87 -6.02 -6.73
C GLY A 224 -7.09 -6.62 -8.13
N THR A 225 -6.88 -5.84 -9.19
CA THR A 225 -7.07 -6.27 -10.59
C THR A 225 -5.76 -6.59 -11.32
N MET A 226 -4.61 -6.19 -10.76
CA MET A 226 -3.32 -6.26 -11.45
C MET A 226 -2.86 -7.71 -11.70
N ALA A 227 -2.87 -8.57 -10.68
CA ALA A 227 -2.45 -9.96 -10.81
C ALA A 227 -3.67 -10.90 -10.92
N LYS A 228 -3.57 -11.90 -11.81
CA LYS A 228 -4.56 -12.97 -11.89
C LYS A 228 -4.27 -13.99 -10.79
N LEU A 229 -5.15 -14.05 -9.81
CA LEU A 229 -5.03 -14.98 -8.68
C LEU A 229 -5.75 -16.29 -8.99
N ASP A 230 -5.06 -17.38 -8.70
CA ASP A 230 -5.57 -18.73 -8.84
C ASP A 230 -6.14 -19.20 -7.50
N GLU A 231 -7.42 -19.59 -7.46
CA GLU A 231 -8.06 -20.03 -6.24
C GLU A 231 -7.59 -21.39 -5.74
N ASP A 232 -7.00 -22.20 -6.63
CA ASP A 232 -6.50 -23.53 -6.30
C ASP A 232 -5.05 -23.49 -5.80
N LYS A 233 -4.36 -22.34 -5.92
CA LYS A 233 -2.98 -22.15 -5.43
C LYS A 233 -2.96 -21.67 -3.98
N VAL A 234 -2.09 -22.30 -3.20
CA VAL A 234 -1.72 -21.81 -1.86
C VAL A 234 -0.46 -20.95 -2.01
N TYR A 235 -0.64 -19.63 -1.92
CA TYR A 235 0.46 -18.67 -2.08
C TYR A 235 1.31 -18.50 -0.81
N ARG A 236 0.86 -19.04 0.33
CA ARG A 236 1.58 -19.00 1.62
C ARG A 236 1.94 -20.42 2.04
N GLU A 237 3.16 -20.84 1.73
CA GLU A 237 3.80 -22.08 2.23
C GLU A 237 5.05 -21.76 3.03
#